data_AF-A0A9Q0E3D2-F1
#
_entry.id   AF-A0A9Q0E3D2-F1
#
_cell.length_a   1.000
_cell.length_b   1.000
_cell.length_c   1.000
_cell.angle_alpha   90.00
_cell.angle_beta   90.00
_cell.angle_gamma   90.00
#
_symmetry.space_group_name_H-M   'P 1'
#
loop_
_entity.id
_entity.type
_entity.pdbx_description
1 polymer ?
#
loop_
_entity_poly.entity_id
_entity_poly.type
_entity_poly.pdbx_seq_one_letter_code
_entity_poly.pdbx_strand_id
1 'polypeptide(L)'
;MIHWTPRAKFLDNTHNKSKLIHLLSLTFQKLHITLEQSDNDADTLIVREGLAAATDDSVEVRAEDAEVLVMLVHHSSSTNHPLFLTTSKGCYDVRRIRD
;
A
#
# COMPACT_ATOMS: atom_id res chain seq x y z
N MET A 1 -2.41 -34.30 -16.94
CA MET A 1 -2.52 -33.10 -17.78
C MET A 1 -2.73 -31.91 -16.85
N ILE A 2 -1.81 -30.94 -16.79
CA ILE A 2 -1.95 -29.79 -15.89
C ILE A 2 -2.78 -28.73 -16.61
N HIS A 3 -3.94 -28.40 -16.05
CA HIS A 3 -4.76 -27.29 -16.53
C HIS A 3 -4.29 -25.99 -15.88
N TRP A 4 -3.74 -25.08 -16.69
CA TRP A 4 -3.36 -23.76 -16.24
C TRP A 4 -4.58 -22.84 -16.17
N THR A 5 -4.73 -22.13 -15.05
CA THR A 5 -5.73 -21.07 -14.92
C THR A 5 -5.04 -19.73 -15.14
N PRO A 6 -5.50 -18.88 -16.07
CA PRO A 6 -4.96 -17.54 -16.25
C PRO A 6 -5.05 -16.72 -14.95
N ARG A 7 -4.04 -15.89 -14.67
CA ARG A 7 -3.99 -15.07 -13.44
C ARG A 7 -5.26 -14.26 -13.22
N ALA A 8 -5.76 -13.58 -14.26
CA ALA A 8 -6.98 -12.80 -14.17
C ALA A 8 -8.17 -13.65 -13.69
N LYS A 9 -8.35 -14.84 -14.30
CA LYS A 9 -9.41 -15.78 -13.91
C LYS A 9 -9.24 -16.34 -12.50
N PHE A 10 -8.00 -16.56 -12.06
CA PHE A 10 -7.70 -16.98 -10.70
C PHE A 10 -8.09 -15.91 -9.68
N LEU A 11 -7.72 -14.64 -9.96
CA LEU A 11 -7.97 -13.51 -9.08
C LEU A 11 -9.44 -13.06 -9.10
N ASP A 12 -10.17 -13.29 -10.18
CA ASP A 12 -11.60 -12.96 -10.26
C ASP A 12 -12.47 -13.92 -9.41
N ASN A 13 -11.96 -15.13 -9.12
CA ASN A 13 -12.62 -16.07 -8.23
C ASN A 13 -12.41 -15.67 -6.76
N THR A 14 -13.49 -15.28 -6.07
CA THR A 14 -13.46 -14.83 -4.67
C THR A 14 -12.78 -15.83 -3.73
N HIS A 15 -13.08 -17.13 -3.85
CA HIS A 15 -12.48 -18.16 -3.00
C HIS A 15 -10.97 -18.26 -3.17
N ASN A 16 -10.50 -18.22 -4.42
CA ASN A 16 -9.07 -18.24 -4.72
C ASN A 16 -8.37 -16.97 -4.24
N LYS A 17 -8.99 -15.80 -4.44
CA LYS A 17 -8.48 -14.52 -3.95
C LYS A 17 -8.34 -14.52 -2.43
N SER A 18 -9.39 -14.92 -1.70
CA SER A 18 -9.37 -14.97 -0.24
C SER A 18 -8.33 -15.96 0.30
N LYS A 19 -8.18 -17.14 -0.33
CA LYS A 19 -7.11 -18.09 0.03
C LYS A 19 -5.71 -17.53 -0.22
N LEU A 20 -5.50 -16.87 -1.36
CA LEU A 20 -4.22 -16.24 -1.66
C LEU A 20 -3.88 -15.16 -0.64
N ILE A 21 -4.84 -14.26 -0.33
CA ILE A 21 -4.68 -13.23 0.69
C ILE A 21 -4.31 -13.87 2.03
N HIS A 22 -5.05 -14.89 2.47
CA HIS A 22 -4.77 -15.58 3.73
C HIS A 22 -3.35 -16.19 3.80
N LEU A 23 -2.90 -16.84 2.72
CA LEU A 23 -1.56 -17.41 2.66
C LEU A 23 -0.47 -16.33 2.72
N LEU A 24 -0.67 -15.20 2.03
CA LEU A 24 0.23 -14.05 2.09
C LEU A 24 0.26 -13.45 3.49
N SER A 25 -0.90 -13.26 4.11
CA SER A 25 -1.05 -12.79 5.49
C SER A 25 -0.24 -13.63 6.47
N LEU A 26 -0.41 -14.96 6.42
CA LEU A 26 0.34 -15.88 7.28
C LEU A 26 1.85 -15.80 7.03
N THR A 27 2.26 -15.57 5.79
CA THR A 27 3.68 -15.44 5.43
C THR A 27 4.28 -14.15 5.99
N PHE A 28 3.59 -13.02 5.85
CA PHE A 28 4.03 -11.74 6.42
C PHE A 28 4.06 -11.76 7.94
N GLN A 29 3.04 -12.33 8.58
CA GLN A 29 3.02 -12.48 10.04
C GLN A 29 4.18 -13.34 10.56
N LYS A 30 4.56 -14.40 9.85
CA LYS A 30 5.75 -15.22 10.18
C LYS A 30 7.07 -14.45 10.06
N LEU A 31 7.10 -13.41 9.23
CA LEU A 31 8.23 -12.50 9.07
C LEU A 31 8.14 -11.28 10.01
N HIS A 32 7.21 -11.30 10.98
CA HIS A 32 6.95 -10.21 11.91
C HIS A 32 6.59 -8.88 11.22
N ILE A 33 5.97 -8.96 10.05
CA ILE A 33 5.39 -7.81 9.36
C ILE A 33 3.94 -7.67 9.84
N THR A 34 3.62 -6.50 10.40
CA THR A 34 2.25 -6.15 10.77
C THR A 34 1.37 -6.11 9.53
N LEU A 35 0.17 -6.69 9.63
CA LEU A 35 -0.78 -6.75 8.55
C LEU A 35 -2.07 -6.07 8.97
N GLU A 36 -2.50 -5.09 8.18
CA GLU A 36 -3.81 -4.48 8.25
C GLU A 36 -4.59 -4.82 6.99
N GLN A 37 -5.85 -5.26 7.12
CA GLN A 37 -6.72 -5.51 5.98
C GLN A 37 -7.73 -4.39 5.83
N SER A 38 -7.88 -3.86 4.62
CA SER A 38 -8.90 -2.88 4.31
C SER A 38 -10.24 -3.58 4.04
N ASP A 39 -11.31 -3.07 4.65
CA ASP A 39 -12.66 -3.56 4.38
C ASP A 39 -13.19 -3.15 2.99
N ASN A 40 -12.61 -2.11 2.38
CA ASN A 40 -13.12 -1.54 1.13
C ASN A 40 -12.00 -1.12 0.16
N ASP A 41 -11.16 -0.17 0.56
CA ASP A 41 -10.09 0.38 -0.27
C ASP A 41 -8.74 0.33 0.44
N ALA A 42 -7.75 -0.27 -0.23
CA ALA A 42 -6.41 -0.41 0.30
C ALA A 42 -5.64 0.90 0.21
N ASP A 43 -5.89 1.74 -0.80
CA ASP A 43 -5.14 2.96 -1.04
C ASP A 43 -5.37 3.96 0.09
N THR A 44 -6.63 4.13 0.49
CA THR A 44 -7.00 4.95 1.66
C THR A 44 -6.33 4.46 2.94
N LEU A 45 -6.27 3.14 3.16
CA LEU A 45 -5.63 2.57 4.35
C LEU A 45 -4.12 2.85 4.34
N ILE A 46 -3.45 2.61 3.21
CA ILE A 46 -2.01 2.86 3.05
C ILE A 46 -1.69 4.33 3.32
N VAL A 47 -2.47 5.26 2.74
CA VAL A 47 -2.28 6.70 2.94
C VAL A 47 -2.46 7.08 4.40
N ARG A 48 -3.52 6.58 5.05
CA ARG A 48 -3.82 6.88 6.44
C ARG A 48 -2.71 6.41 7.38
N GLU A 49 -2.29 5.16 7.26
CA GLU A 49 -1.23 4.62 8.12
C GLU A 49 0.12 5.31 7.84
N GLY A 50 0.43 5.60 6.57
CA GLY A 50 1.63 6.34 6.21
C GLY A 50 1.68 7.75 6.80
N LEU A 51 0.57 8.48 6.76
CA LEU A 51 0.46 9.83 7.34
C LEU A 51 0.51 9.80 8.87
N ALA A 52 -0.11 8.79 9.50
CA ALA A 52 -0.06 8.61 10.95
C ALA A 52 1.36 8.30 11.41
N ALA A 53 2.07 7.39 10.76
CA ALA A 53 3.47 7.11 11.09
C ALA A 53 4.37 8.34 10.83
N ALA A 54 4.04 9.16 9.83
CA ALA A 54 4.77 10.38 9.52
C ALA A 54 4.64 11.49 10.57
N THR A 55 3.76 11.35 11.57
CA THR A 55 3.75 12.28 12.72
C THR A 55 4.98 12.08 13.59
N ASP A 56 5.54 10.87 13.61
CA ASP A 56 6.55 10.45 14.57
C ASP A 56 7.94 10.30 13.94
N ASP A 57 8.03 9.83 12.69
CA ASP A 57 9.30 9.66 11.96
C ASP A 57 9.10 9.77 10.44
N SER A 58 10.18 9.82 9.67
CA SER A 58 10.14 9.70 8.21
C SER A 58 9.58 8.36 7.75
N VAL A 59 8.76 8.38 6.69
CA VAL A 59 8.03 7.20 6.21
C VAL A 59 8.24 6.99 4.72
N GLU A 60 8.53 5.74 4.34
CA GLU A 60 8.50 5.28 2.95
C GLU A 60 7.21 4.51 2.68
N VAL A 61 6.38 5.02 1.78
CA VAL A 61 5.20 4.35 1.24
C VAL A 61 5.57 3.68 -0.07
N ARG A 62 5.30 2.38 -0.22
CA ARG A 62 5.56 1.62 -1.44
C ARG A 62 4.24 1.32 -2.16
N ALA A 63 4.02 1.97 -3.29
CA ALA A 63 2.83 1.78 -4.12
C ALA A 63 3.14 2.13 -5.59
N GLU A 64 2.49 1.46 -6.54
CA GLU A 64 2.57 1.82 -7.97
C GLU A 64 1.41 2.71 -8.42
N ASP A 65 0.34 2.77 -7.63
CA ASP A 65 -0.86 3.51 -7.99
C ASP A 65 -0.63 5.02 -7.83
N ALA A 66 -1.02 5.78 -8.86
CA ALA A 66 -0.94 7.23 -8.85
C ALA A 66 -1.94 7.85 -7.87
N GLU A 67 -3.06 7.18 -7.56
CA GLU A 67 -4.04 7.67 -6.59
C GLU A 67 -3.45 7.79 -5.19
N VAL A 68 -2.57 6.84 -4.78
CA VAL A 68 -1.82 6.92 -3.52
C VAL A 68 -0.96 8.18 -3.44
N LEU A 69 -0.26 8.55 -4.52
CA LEU A 69 0.54 9.77 -4.56
C LEU A 69 -0.33 11.01 -4.34
N VAL A 70 -1.43 11.09 -5.10
CA VAL A 70 -2.34 12.25 -5.05
C VAL A 70 -2.91 12.42 -3.64
N MET A 71 -3.34 11.31 -3.02
CA MET A 71 -3.87 11.32 -1.66
C MET A 71 -2.81 11.70 -0.62
N LEU A 72 -1.58 11.16 -0.72
CA LEU A 72 -0.48 11.54 0.18
C LEU A 72 -0.19 13.05 0.09
N VAL A 73 -0.08 13.60 -1.12
CA VAL A 73 0.15 15.05 -1.31
C VAL A 73 -1.01 15.86 -0.73
N HIS A 74 -2.25 15.47 -1.03
CA HIS A 74 -3.45 16.19 -0.60
C HIS A 74 -3.60 16.25 0.92
N HIS A 75 -3.35 15.13 1.60
CA HIS A 75 -3.53 14.99 3.04
C HIS A 75 -2.26 15.23 3.87
N SER A 76 -1.09 15.39 3.25
CA SER A 76 0.14 15.77 3.95
C SER A 76 -0.01 17.13 4.66
N SER A 77 0.49 17.20 5.89
CA SER A 77 0.58 18.45 6.66
C SER A 77 2.03 18.95 6.71
N SER A 78 2.21 20.26 6.89
CA SER A 78 3.54 20.85 7.09
C SER A 78 4.24 20.41 8.37
N THR A 79 3.51 19.77 9.29
CA THR A 79 4.03 19.21 10.54
C THR A 79 4.52 17.77 10.41
N ASN A 80 4.23 17.10 9.29
CA ASN A 80 4.65 15.73 9.08
C ASN A 80 6.17 15.69 8.84
N HIS A 81 6.81 14.63 9.31
CA HIS A 81 8.14 14.26 8.89
C HIS A 81 8.17 13.90 7.40
N PRO A 82 9.36 13.82 6.78
CA PRO A 82 9.49 13.50 5.36
C PRO A 82 8.73 12.24 4.96
N LEU A 83 7.92 12.36 3.91
CA LEU A 83 7.21 11.27 3.28
C LEU A 83 7.83 10.98 1.93
N PHE A 84 8.10 9.70 1.67
CA PHE A 84 8.63 9.23 0.39
C PHE A 84 7.66 8.25 -0.23
N LEU A 85 7.42 8.40 -1.53
CA LEU A 85 6.73 7.40 -2.34
C LEU A 85 7.76 6.64 -3.17
N THR A 86 7.84 5.33 -2.97
CA THR A 86 8.70 4.44 -3.75
C THR A 86 7.88 3.58 -4.68
N THR A 87 8.23 3.63 -5.95
CA THR A 87 7.70 2.80 -7.03
C THR A 87 8.83 1.97 -7.64
N SER A 88 8.49 1.09 -8.56
CA SER A 88 9.42 0.34 -9.41
C SER A 88 10.36 1.23 -10.22
N LYS A 89 10.00 2.50 -10.43
CA LYS A 89 10.79 3.48 -11.21
C LYS A 89 11.68 4.37 -10.36
N GLY A 90 11.48 4.44 -9.04
CA GLY A 90 12.28 5.27 -8.16
C GLY A 90 11.59 5.63 -6.85
N CYS A 91 12.32 6.38 -6.03
CA CYS A 91 11.86 6.93 -4.75
C CYS A 91 11.74 8.45 -4.88
N TYR A 92 10.59 8.99 -4.49
CA TYR A 92 10.22 10.38 -4.71
C TYR A 92 9.78 11.02 -3.40
N ASP A 93 10.29 12.20 -3.12
CA ASP A 93 9.89 13.00 -1.97
C ASP A 93 8.50 13.61 -2.22
N VAL A 94 7.58 13.36 -1.27
CA VAL A 94 6.20 13.80 -1.35
C VAL A 94 6.05 15.13 -0.61
N ARG A 95 5.99 16.22 -1.37
CA ARG A 95 5.81 17.57 -0.85
C ARG A 95 4.69 18.31 -1.56
N ARG A 96 3.88 19.02 -0.78
CA ARG A 96 2.90 19.98 -1.30
C ARG A 96 3.63 21.25 -1.74
N ILE A 97 3.48 21.61 -3.01
CA ILE A 97 3.97 22.89 -3.54
C ILE A 97 3.10 23.98 -2.89
N ARG A 98 3.72 24.90 -2.17
CA ARG A 98 3.04 26.06 -1.58
C ARG A 98 2.91 27.14 -2.66
N ASP A 99 1.72 27.72 -2.78
CA ASP A 99 1.51 28.98 -3.49
C ASP A 99 1.98 30.17 -2.63
#